data_AF-A0A484GIN8-F1
#
_entry.id   AF-A0A484GIN8-F1
#
_cell.length_a   1.000
_cell.length_b   1.000
_cell.length_c   1.000
_cell.angle_alpha   90.00
_cell.angle_beta   90.00
_cell.angle_gamma   90.00
#
_symmetry.space_group_name_H-M   'P 1'
#
loop_
_entity.id
_entity.type
_entity.pdbx_description
1 polymer ?
#
loop_
_entity_poly.entity_id
_entity_poly.type
_entity_poly.pdbx_seq_one_letter_code
_entity_poly.pdbx_strand_id
1 'polypeptide(L)'
;ETYHQRFRQFDYQESPGPQATLSRLHELCCQWLRPEVHSKEQILELLVLEQFLAMLPEELQAWFQENQPESGEEAMVMLEELEKGHDRAAEQV
;
A
#
# COMPACT_ATOMS: atom_id res chain seq x y z
N GLU A 1 2.42 7.90 1.75
CA GLU A 1 2.63 6.67 2.56
C GLU A 1 2.52 6.81 4.09
N THR A 2 2.68 7.99 4.70
CA THR A 2 2.87 8.12 6.18
C THR A 2 1.68 7.73 7.06
N TYR A 3 0.42 7.85 6.62
CA TYR A 3 -0.74 7.50 7.44
C TYR A 3 -1.09 6.01 7.42
N HIS A 4 -0.87 5.36 6.29
CA HIS A 4 -1.03 3.90 6.13
C HIS A 4 -0.12 3.14 7.10
N GLN A 5 1.18 3.43 7.06
CA GLN A 5 2.16 2.81 7.95
C GLN A 5 1.82 3.07 9.42
N ARG A 6 1.45 4.31 9.78
CA ARG A 6 1.02 4.66 11.14
C ARG A 6 -0.22 3.89 11.57
N PHE A 7 -1.19 3.68 10.68
CA PHE A 7 -2.38 2.87 10.99
C PHE A 7 -2.01 1.42 11.29
N ARG A 8 -1.15 0.81 10.47
CA ARG A 8 -0.76 -0.60 10.59
C ARG A 8 0.21 -0.89 11.74
N GLN A 9 1.07 0.07 12.07
CA GLN A 9 2.11 -0.08 13.09
C GLN A 9 1.67 0.49 14.46
N PHE A 10 0.45 1.03 14.57
CA PHE A 10 -0.04 1.59 15.82
C PHE A 10 -0.10 0.51 16.91
N ASP A 11 0.60 0.74 18.01
CA ASP A 11 0.60 -0.17 19.16
C ASP A 11 -0.42 0.30 20.21
N TYR A 12 -1.16 -0.65 20.78
CA TYR A 12 -2.06 -0.42 21.90
C TYR A 12 -1.37 0.28 23.08
N GLN A 13 -0.08 0.02 23.30
CA GLN A 13 0.70 0.64 24.37
C GLN A 13 0.90 2.15 24.21
N GLU A 14 0.73 2.69 23.00
CA GLU A 14 0.89 4.13 22.71
C GLU A 14 -0.33 4.97 23.15
N SER A 15 -1.35 4.34 23.75
CA SER A 15 -2.63 4.95 24.06
C SER A 15 -3.06 4.78 25.53
N PRO A 16 -3.74 5.78 26.14
CA PRO A 16 -4.17 5.71 27.54
C PRO A 16 -5.31 4.72 27.82
N GLY A 17 -5.79 3.97 26.81
CA GLY A 17 -6.78 2.90 27.01
C GLY A 17 -7.52 2.48 25.74
N PRO A 18 -8.45 1.52 25.83
CA PRO A 18 -9.14 0.95 24.67
C PRO A 18 -9.91 1.98 23.84
N GLN A 19 -10.60 2.91 24.51
CA GLN A 19 -11.41 3.91 23.82
C GLN A 19 -10.55 4.92 23.05
N ALA A 20 -9.47 5.40 23.67
CA ALA A 20 -8.51 6.26 23.00
C ALA A 20 -7.80 5.54 21.84
N THR A 21 -7.50 4.25 22.00
CA THR A 21 -6.91 3.40 20.94
C THR A 21 -7.84 3.31 19.73
N LEU A 22 -9.12 2.98 19.96
CA LEU A 22 -10.09 2.88 18.88
C LEU A 22 -10.31 4.22 18.17
N SER A 23 -10.44 5.31 18.92
CA SER A 23 -10.53 6.66 18.35
C SER A 23 -9.32 6.98 17.48
N ARG A 24 -8.11 6.66 17.95
CA ARG A 24 -6.88 6.91 17.19
C ARG A 24 -6.78 6.07 15.91
N LEU A 25 -7.16 4.79 15.97
CA LEU A 25 -7.23 3.92 14.80
C LEU A 25 -8.23 4.45 13.77
N HIS A 26 -9.40 4.95 14.21
CA HIS A 26 -10.36 5.57 13.30
C HIS A 26 -9.79 6.81 12.62
N GLU A 27 -9.13 7.70 13.35
CA GLU A 27 -8.49 8.89 12.76
C GLU A 27 -7.45 8.52 11.70
N LEU A 28 -6.56 7.58 12.03
CA LEU A 28 -5.51 7.12 11.12
C LEU A 28 -6.11 6.42 9.88
N CYS A 29 -7.16 5.63 10.07
CA CYS A 29 -7.89 4.97 8.99
C CYS A 29 -8.54 5.99 8.04
N CYS A 30 -9.21 7.02 8.57
CA CYS A 30 -9.77 8.09 7.75
C CYS A 30 -8.68 8.89 7.02
N GLN A 31 -7.53 9.15 7.66
CA GLN A 31 -6.42 9.85 7.01
C GLN A 31 -5.76 9.02 5.90
N TRP A 32 -5.71 7.69 6.07
CA TRP A 32 -5.21 6.79 5.05
C TRP A 32 -6.21 6.61 3.89
N LEU A 33 -7.43 6.17 4.19
CA LEU A 33 -8.43 5.78 3.18
C LEU A 33 -9.24 6.96 2.64
N ARG A 34 -9.23 8.11 3.32
CA ARG A 34 -9.88 9.38 2.92
C ARG A 34 -11.32 9.18 2.39
N PRO A 35 -12.24 8.63 3.20
CA PRO A 35 -13.61 8.34 2.77
C PRO A 35 -14.43 9.57 2.36
N GLU A 36 -13.95 10.78 2.65
CA GLU A 36 -14.55 12.04 2.23
C GLU A 36 -14.34 12.34 0.74
N VAL A 37 -13.34 11.71 0.11
CA VAL A 37 -13.01 11.89 -1.32
C VAL A 37 -13.03 10.60 -2.12
N HIS A 38 -12.81 9.45 -1.48
CA HIS A 38 -12.84 8.15 -2.15
C HIS A 38 -14.20 7.48 -2.02
N SER A 39 -14.68 6.91 -3.13
CA SER A 39 -15.83 6.01 -3.12
C SER A 39 -15.51 4.71 -2.38
N LYS A 40 -16.54 3.93 -2.06
CA LYS A 40 -16.38 2.61 -1.46
C LYS A 40 -15.50 1.71 -2.34
N GLU A 41 -15.72 1.74 -3.64
CA GLU A 41 -14.98 0.94 -4.62
C GLU A 41 -13.51 1.35 -4.64
N GLN A 42 -13.21 2.65 -4.65
CA GLN A 42 -11.82 3.15 -4.55
C GLN A 42 -11.14 2.72 -3.25
N ILE A 43 -11.86 2.74 -2.12
CA ILE A 43 -11.33 2.24 -0.84
C ILE A 43 -11.02 0.74 -0.93
N LEU A 44 -11.91 -0.06 -1.54
CA LEU A 44 -11.66 -1.49 -1.73
C LEU A 44 -10.41 -1.73 -2.58
N GLU A 45 -10.23 -0.97 -3.66
CA GLU A 45 -9.02 -1.06 -4.50
C GLU A 45 -7.74 -0.72 -3.73
N LEU A 46 -7.75 0.30 -2.86
CA LEU A 46 -6.60 0.60 -2.00
C LEU A 46 -6.25 -0.57 -1.05
N LEU A 47 -7.26 -1.25 -0.51
CA LEU A 47 -7.05 -2.43 0.35
C LEU A 47 -6.55 -3.63 -0.46
N VAL A 48 -7.02 -3.81 -1.70
CA VAL A 48 -6.51 -4.85 -2.62
C VAL A 48 -5.06 -4.56 -2.98
N LEU A 49 -4.72 -3.31 -3.32
CA LEU A 49 -3.35 -2.89 -3.61
C LEU A 49 -2.41 -3.15 -2.44
N GLU A 50 -2.82 -2.79 -1.21
CA GLU A 50 -2.04 -3.09 -0.01
C GLU A 50 -1.74 -4.59 0.10
N GLN A 51 -2.76 -5.44 -0.05
CA GLN A 51 -2.60 -6.88 0.04
C GLN A 51 -1.74 -7.45 -1.10
N PHE A 52 -1.88 -6.88 -2.30
CA PHE A 52 -1.08 -7.24 -3.47
C PHE A 52 0.40 -6.96 -3.24
N LEU A 53 0.74 -5.76 -2.77
CA LEU A 53 2.13 -5.40 -2.47
C LEU A 53 2.70 -6.27 -1.34
N ALA A 54 1.89 -6.61 -0.32
CA ALA A 54 2.33 -7.45 0.79
C ALA A 54 2.62 -8.92 0.42
N MET A 55 2.07 -9.43 -0.69
CA MET A 55 2.32 -10.80 -1.15
C MET A 55 3.50 -10.93 -2.14
N LEU A 56 4.09 -9.80 -2.56
CA LEU A 56 5.24 -9.82 -3.45
C LEU A 56 6.51 -10.31 -2.72
N PRO A 57 7.47 -10.95 -3.43
CA PRO A 57 8.82 -11.19 -2.93
C PRO A 57 9.52 -9.91 -2.46
N GLU A 58 10.46 -10.03 -1.52
CA GLU A 58 11.17 -8.88 -0.92
C GLU A 58 11.85 -7.99 -1.96
N GLU A 59 12.40 -8.58 -3.01
CA GLU A 59 13.07 -7.85 -4.09
C GLU A 59 12.11 -6.91 -4.83
N LEU A 60 10.87 -7.35 -5.04
CA LEU A 60 9.83 -6.56 -5.68
C LEU A 60 9.20 -5.55 -4.71
N GLN A 61 9.04 -5.91 -3.43
CA GLN A 61 8.55 -4.98 -2.41
C GLN A 61 9.46 -3.75 -2.30
N ALA A 62 10.78 -3.94 -2.26
CA ALA A 62 11.75 -2.84 -2.19
C ALA A 62 11.64 -1.90 -3.40
N TRP A 63 11.48 -2.47 -4.60
CA TRP A 63 11.30 -1.68 -5.82
C TRP A 63 9.99 -0.86 -5.79
N PHE A 64 8.90 -1.44 -5.29
CA PHE A 64 7.63 -0.73 -5.16
C PHE A 64 7.61 0.37 -4.10
N GLN A 65 8.40 0.24 -3.04
CA GLN A 65 8.54 1.30 -2.03
C GLN A 65 9.13 2.60 -2.62
N GLU A 66 9.98 2.50 -3.65
CA GLU A 66 10.58 3.66 -4.31
C GLU A 66 9.65 4.32 -5.33
N ASN A 67 8.76 3.54 -5.94
CA ASN A 67 7.92 4.00 -7.06
C ASN A 67 6.46 4.28 -6.67
N GLN A 68 5.97 3.77 -5.54
CA GLN A 68 4.69 4.09 -4.88
C GLN A 68 3.44 4.15 -5.78
N PRO A 69 2.93 3.01 -6.27
CA PRO A 69 1.71 2.98 -7.07
C PRO A 69 0.49 3.47 -6.28
N GLU A 70 -0.39 4.21 -6.95
CA GLU A 70 -1.64 4.72 -6.37
C GLU A 70 -2.84 3.77 -6.63
N SER A 71 -2.70 2.82 -7.56
CA SER A 71 -3.72 1.81 -7.86
C SER A 71 -3.14 0.42 -8.18
N GLY A 72 -4.00 -0.61 -8.11
CA GLY A 72 -3.65 -1.97 -8.50
C GLY A 72 -3.26 -2.08 -9.98
N GLU A 73 -3.94 -1.35 -10.86
CA GLU A 73 -3.61 -1.30 -12.29
C GLU A 73 -2.25 -0.67 -12.53
N GLU A 74 -1.92 0.42 -11.84
CA GLU A 74 -0.61 1.05 -11.93
C GLU A 74 0.49 0.07 -11.46
N ALA A 75 0.27 -0.61 -10.33
CA ALA A 75 1.19 -1.63 -9.83
C ALA A 75 1.38 -2.78 -10.84
N MET A 76 0.31 -3.21 -11.52
CA MET A 76 0.40 -4.25 -12.55
C MET A 76 1.19 -3.79 -13.77
N VAL A 77 0.94 -2.57 -14.28
CA VAL A 77 1.69 -2.02 -15.42
C VAL A 77 3.18 -1.94 -15.10
N MET A 78 3.50 -1.48 -13.90
CA MET A 78 4.86 -1.39 -13.39
C MET A 78 5.58 -2.75 -13.32
N LEU A 79 4.90 -3.80 -12.88
CA LEU A 79 5.44 -5.17 -12.91
C LEU A 79 5.68 -5.67 -14.33
N GLU A 80 4.72 -5.46 -15.23
CA GLU A 80 4.87 -5.89 -16.62
C GLU A 80 6.05 -5.19 -17.31
N GLU A 81 6.27 -3.89 -17.02
CA GLU A 81 7.41 -3.15 -17.56
C GLU A 81 8.74 -3.67 -17.00
N LEU A 82 8.77 -4.03 -15.71
CA LEU A 82 9.93 -4.64 -15.08
C LEU A 82 10.26 -6.01 -15.72
N GLU A 83 9.25 -6.87 -15.95
CA GLU A 83 9.42 -8.16 -16.63
C GLU A 83 9.93 -7.99 -18.07
N LYS A 84 9.32 -7.09 -18.86
CA LYS A 84 9.74 -6.78 -20.24
C LYS A 84 11.17 -6.20 -20.30
N GLY A 85 11.58 -5.45 -19.26
CA GLY A 85 12.93 -4.93 -19.12
C GLY A 85 13.98 -6.03 -18.91
N HIS A 86 13.63 -7.09 -18.18
CA HIS A 86 14.48 -8.26 -18.00
C HIS A 86 14.61 -9.09 -19.29
N ASP A 87 13.53 -9.25 -20.05
CA ASP A 87 13.55 -10.00 -21.32
C ASP A 87 14.40 -9.32 -22.40
N ARG A 88 14.35 -7.99 -22.52
CA ARG A 88 15.19 -7.24 -23.48
C ARG A 88 16.69 -7.30 -23.19
N ALA A 89 17.09 -7.57 -21.94
CA ALA A 89 18.48 -7.78 -21.57
C ALA A 89 18.97 -9.19 -21.91
N ALA A 90 18.08 -10.19 -21.90
CA ALA A 90 18.38 -11.57 -22.28
C ALA A 90 18.46 -11.78 -23.81
N GLU A 91 17.73 -10.98 -24.59
CA GLU A 91 17.74 -11.06 -26.07
C GLU A 91 18.95 -10.35 -26.74
N GLN A 92 19.80 -9.67 -25.96
CA GLN A 92 21.00 -8.97 -26.46
C GLN A 92 22.33 -9.70 -26.17
N VAL A 93 22.29 -10.97 -25.73
CA VAL A 93 23.48 -11.81 -25.45
C VAL A 93 23.67 -12.91 -26.49
#